data_AF-A0A7C3LJP2-F1
#
_entry.id   AF-A0A7C3LJP2-F1
#
_cell.length_a   1.000
_cell.length_b   1.000
_cell.length_c   1.000
_cell.angle_alpha   90.00
_cell.angle_beta   90.00
_cell.angle_gamma   90.00
#
_symmetry.space_group_name_H-M   'P 1'
#
loop_
_entity.id
_entity.type
_entity.pdbx_description
1 polymer ?
#
loop_
_entity_poly.entity_id
_entity_poly.type
_entity_poly.pdbx_seq_one_letter_code
_entity_poly.pdbx_strand_id
1 'polypeptide(L)'
;MIMADEQHPTPDPVERPALIPDPAGRRNTFIDAAALARGEEVVYVLRQGQTLEEFWAEHDAMIAAAAAPEAVRRLVPKSLIVARLHAAGLLAAGRAALDADLHARERWYAPDRPAIYADDPEALALLTGIGADPEAILAP
;
A
#
# COMPACT_ATOMS: atom_id res chain seq x y z
N MET A 1 26.69 -0.17 21.30
CA MET A 1 25.76 0.94 20.95
C MET A 1 24.54 0.28 20.34
N ILE A 2 23.52 0.01 21.17
CA ILE A 2 22.30 -0.67 20.73
C ILE A 2 21.35 0.44 20.29
N MET A 3 21.00 0.45 18.99
CA MET A 3 20.03 1.37 18.42
C MET A 3 18.67 1.02 19.02
N ALA A 4 18.03 2.03 19.62
CA ALA A 4 16.71 1.91 20.20
C ALA A 4 15.71 1.52 19.10
N ASP A 5 14.93 0.49 19.42
CA ASP A 5 13.70 0.09 18.75
C ASP A 5 12.76 1.30 18.68
N GLU A 6 12.58 1.88 17.49
CA GLU A 6 11.57 2.90 17.23
C GLU A 6 10.20 2.21 17.26
N GLN A 7 9.65 2.05 18.46
CA GLN A 7 8.24 1.75 18.64
C GLN A 7 7.43 2.88 18.02
N HIS A 8 6.95 2.65 16.80
CA HIS A 8 5.89 3.47 16.22
C HIS A 8 4.72 3.53 17.20
N PRO A 9 4.20 4.72 17.53
CA PRO A 9 3.04 4.82 18.39
C PRO A 9 1.90 4.07 17.72
N THR A 10 1.41 3.02 18.36
CA THR A 10 0.11 2.44 18.04
C THR A 10 -0.87 3.62 18.09
N PRO A 11 -1.64 3.91 17.03
CA PRO A 11 -2.64 4.95 17.11
C PRO A 11 -3.56 4.61 18.28
N ASP A 12 -3.76 5.57 19.19
CA ASP A 12 -4.72 5.42 20.28
C ASP A 12 -6.06 4.96 19.67
N PRO A 13 -6.74 3.97 20.29
CA PRO A 13 -8.03 3.53 19.80
C PRO A 13 -8.94 4.76 19.74
N VAL A 14 -9.39 5.11 18.53
CA VAL A 14 -10.30 6.23 18.29
C VAL A 14 -11.53 5.98 19.15
N GLU A 15 -11.73 6.80 20.18
CA GLU A 15 -12.87 6.65 21.09
C GLU A 15 -14.16 6.76 20.29
N ARG A 16 -14.98 5.71 20.28
CA ARG A 16 -16.23 5.67 19.50
C ARG A 16 -17.19 6.73 20.05
N PRO A 17 -17.69 7.67 19.23
CA PRO A 17 -18.57 8.72 19.71
C PRO A 17 -19.90 8.15 20.20
N ALA A 18 -20.47 8.78 21.23
CA ALA A 18 -21.79 8.43 21.73
C ALA A 18 -22.86 8.89 20.72
N LEU A 19 -23.56 7.92 20.13
CA LEU A 19 -24.58 8.19 19.12
C LEU A 19 -25.98 8.24 19.73
N ILE A 20 -26.69 9.33 19.46
CA ILE A 20 -28.09 9.51 19.84
C ILE A 20 -28.99 9.43 18.60
N PRO A 21 -30.23 8.89 18.71
CA PRO A 21 -31.17 8.92 17.60
C PRO A 21 -31.43 10.34 17.12
N ASP A 22 -31.56 10.53 15.81
CA ASP A 22 -31.86 11.83 15.23
C ASP A 22 -33.18 12.41 15.79
N PRO A 23 -33.15 13.60 16.42
CA PRO A 23 -34.33 14.25 16.97
C PRO A 23 -35.37 14.62 15.90
N ALA A 24 -34.98 14.72 14.63
CA ALA A 24 -35.92 14.91 13.51
C ALA A 24 -36.68 13.62 13.14
N GLY A 25 -36.38 12.49 13.79
CA GLY A 25 -37.10 11.23 13.61
C GLY A 25 -36.77 10.49 12.32
N ARG A 26 -35.65 10.82 11.65
CA ARG A 26 -35.20 10.06 10.48
C ARG A 26 -34.77 8.66 10.94
N ARG A 27 -35.33 7.64 10.31
CA ARG A 27 -34.99 6.24 10.61
C ARG A 27 -33.53 5.97 10.28
N ASN A 28 -32.88 5.13 11.10
CA ASN A 28 -31.48 4.71 10.95
C ASN A 28 -30.46 5.87 10.90
N THR A 29 -30.84 7.03 11.44
CA THR A 29 -30.00 8.23 11.47
C THR A 29 -29.66 8.54 12.93
N PHE A 30 -28.38 8.74 13.19
CA PHE A 30 -27.86 9.02 14.52
C PHE A 30 -26.94 10.24 14.47
N ILE A 31 -26.84 10.95 15.59
CA ILE A 31 -26.02 12.15 15.73
C ILE A 31 -24.96 11.91 16.80
N ASP A 32 -23.75 12.40 16.56
CA ASP A 32 -22.70 12.46 17.58
C ASP A 32 -23.10 13.44 18.68
N ALA A 33 -23.30 12.93 19.90
CA ALA A 33 -23.64 13.75 21.05
C ALA A 33 -22.55 14.76 21.43
N ALA A 34 -21.27 14.39 21.25
CA ALA A 34 -20.15 15.28 21.55
C ALA A 34 -19.99 16.37 20.48
N ALA A 35 -20.21 16.04 19.20
CA ALA A 35 -20.24 17.04 18.14
C ALA A 35 -21.39 18.02 18.32
N LEU A 36 -22.58 17.50 18.64
CA LEU A 36 -23.75 18.33 18.93
C LEU A 36 -23.49 19.29 20.11
N ALA A 37 -22.83 18.83 21.17
CA ALA A 37 -22.44 19.67 22.30
C ALA A 37 -21.44 20.78 21.94
N ARG A 38 -20.66 20.59 20.87
CA ARG A 38 -19.76 21.63 20.29
C ARG A 38 -20.46 22.54 19.27
N GLY A 39 -21.74 22.32 18.99
CA GLY A 39 -22.49 23.04 17.95
C GLY A 39 -22.22 22.52 16.52
N GLU A 40 -21.65 21.32 16.39
CA GLU A 40 -21.39 20.65 15.13
C GLU A 40 -22.49 19.62 14.84
N GLU A 41 -22.90 19.49 13.58
CA GLU A 41 -23.83 18.45 13.15
C GLU A 41 -23.06 17.32 12.46
N VAL A 42 -22.72 16.27 13.21
CA VAL A 42 -22.12 15.05 12.66
C VAL A 42 -23.17 13.95 12.69
N VAL A 43 -23.58 13.52 11.50
CA VAL A 43 -24.67 12.55 11.30
C VAL A 43 -24.12 11.26 10.75
N TYR A 44 -24.48 10.16 11.40
CA TYR A 44 -24.19 8.80 10.98
C TYR A 44 -25.47 8.14 10.47
N VAL A 45 -25.38 7.53 9.29
CA VAL A 45 -26.51 6.85 8.66
C VAL A 45 -26.18 5.37 8.56
N LEU A 46 -26.98 4.56 9.24
CA LEU A 46 -26.87 3.10 9.20
C LEU A 46 -27.67 2.54 8.02
N ARG A 47 -27.19 1.44 7.46
CA ARG A 47 -27.96 0.67 6.47
C ARG A 47 -29.18 0.04 7.16
N GLN A 48 -30.23 -0.21 6.37
CA GLN A 48 -31.46 -0.79 6.91
C GLN A 48 -31.19 -2.18 7.52
N GLY A 49 -31.55 -2.35 8.79
CA GLY A 49 -31.32 -3.60 9.53
C GLY A 49 -29.89 -3.76 10.07
N GLN A 50 -28.99 -2.81 9.79
CA GLN A 50 -27.65 -2.77 10.37
C GLN A 50 -27.72 -2.31 11.83
N THR A 51 -26.97 -2.98 12.68
CA THR A 51 -26.77 -2.59 14.08
C THR A 51 -25.65 -1.57 14.22
N LEU A 52 -25.61 -0.88 15.37
CA LEU A 52 -24.52 0.06 15.68
C LEU A 52 -23.15 -0.64 15.74
N GLU A 53 -23.13 -1.88 16.22
CA GLU A 53 -21.92 -2.69 16.31
C GLU A 53 -21.35 -3.04 14.93
N GLU A 54 -22.21 -3.47 14.00
CA GLU A 54 -21.81 -3.76 12.62
C GLU A 54 -21.34 -2.50 11.88
N PHE A 55 -22.01 -1.37 12.11
CA PHE A 55 -21.60 -0.07 11.58
C PHE A 55 -20.20 0.30 12.08
N TRP A 56 -19.94 0.16 13.38
CA TRP A 56 -18.61 0.44 13.92
C TRP A 56 -17.55 -0.55 13.45
N ALA A 57 -17.87 -1.84 13.32
CA ALA A 57 -16.93 -2.82 12.79
C ALA A 57 -16.51 -2.50 11.35
N GLU A 58 -17.45 -2.06 10.52
CA GLU A 58 -17.18 -1.62 9.14
C GLU A 58 -16.37 -0.32 9.10
N HIS A 59 -16.75 0.67 9.93
CA HIS A 59 -16.02 1.93 10.05
C HIS A 59 -14.59 1.70 10.55
N ASP A 60 -14.40 0.87 11.57
CA ASP A 60 -13.08 0.53 12.11
C ASP A 60 -12.25 -0.23 11.08
N ALA A 61 -12.85 -1.14 10.31
CA ALA A 61 -12.17 -1.83 9.21
C ALA A 61 -11.75 -0.86 8.09
N MET A 62 -12.59 0.14 7.78
CA MET A 62 -12.25 1.20 6.82
C MET A 62 -11.08 2.05 7.33
N ILE A 63 -11.11 2.49 8.60
CA ILE A 63 -10.02 3.26 9.21
C ILE A 63 -8.74 2.42 9.27
N ALA A 64 -8.82 1.14 9.65
CA ALA A 64 -7.68 0.23 9.65
C ALA A 64 -7.09 0.01 8.25
N ALA A 65 -7.95 -0.12 7.22
CA ALA A 65 -7.50 -0.23 5.84
C ALA A 65 -6.83 1.05 5.33
N ALA A 66 -7.33 2.22 5.74
CA ALA A 66 -6.72 3.52 5.43
C ALA A 66 -5.43 3.78 6.21
N ALA A 67 -5.31 3.24 7.42
CA ALA A 67 -4.14 3.34 8.28
C ALA A 67 -3.08 2.26 7.99
N ALA A 68 -3.41 1.24 7.19
CA ALA A 68 -2.44 0.26 6.75
C ALA A 68 -1.30 0.99 6.03
N PRO A 69 -0.04 0.85 6.46
CA PRO A 69 1.06 1.52 5.80
C PRO A 69 1.09 1.05 4.34
N GLU A 70 0.93 1.97 3.40
CA GLU A 70 1.21 1.72 2.01
C GLU A 70 2.65 1.21 1.96
N ALA A 71 2.84 -0.08 1.67
CA ALA A 71 4.16 -0.67 1.65
C ALA A 71 5.01 0.16 0.69
N VAL A 72 5.99 0.90 1.24
CA VAL A 72 6.80 1.83 0.45
C VAL A 72 7.38 1.04 -0.70
N ARG A 73 6.95 1.37 -1.92
CA ARG A 73 7.38 0.63 -3.11
C ARG A 73 8.89 0.74 -3.22
N ARG A 74 9.56 -0.40 -3.09
CA ARG A 74 11.00 -0.48 -3.00
C ARG A 74 11.63 -0.30 -4.37
N LEU A 75 12.57 0.63 -4.49
CA LEU A 75 13.39 0.80 -5.68
C LEU A 75 14.67 -0.04 -5.58
N VAL A 76 15.00 -0.74 -6.66
CA VAL A 76 16.22 -1.52 -6.82
C VAL A 76 17.09 -0.88 -7.91
N PRO A 77 18.35 -0.52 -7.62
CA PRO A 77 19.24 0.07 -8.61
C PRO A 77 19.50 -0.86 -9.80
N LYS A 78 19.46 -0.32 -11.03
CA LYS A 78 19.76 -1.09 -12.26
C LYS A 78 21.15 -1.71 -12.23
N SER A 79 22.13 -1.03 -11.64
CA SER A 79 23.50 -1.54 -11.47
C SER A 79 23.56 -2.80 -10.59
N LEU A 80 22.77 -2.85 -9.52
CA LEU A 80 22.68 -4.01 -8.63
C LEU A 80 22.02 -5.19 -9.34
N ILE A 81 20.96 -4.93 -10.11
CA ILE A 81 20.29 -5.94 -10.93
C ILE A 81 21.26 -6.53 -11.94
N VAL A 82 22.04 -5.69 -12.64
CA VAL A 82 23.08 -6.14 -13.58
C VAL A 82 24.13 -7.01 -12.88
N ALA A 83 24.61 -6.61 -11.70
CA ALA A 83 25.59 -7.39 -10.95
C ALA A 83 25.05 -8.77 -10.53
N ARG A 84 23.79 -8.83 -10.09
CA ARG A 84 23.13 -10.09 -9.68
C ARG A 84 22.83 -10.99 -10.88
N LEU A 85 22.39 -10.42 -12.02
CA LEU A 85 22.22 -11.17 -13.26
C LEU A 85 23.55 -11.71 -13.80
N HIS A 86 24.63 -10.94 -13.67
CA HIS A 86 25.98 -11.40 -14.00
C HIS A 86 26.41 -12.56 -13.10
N ALA A 87 26.20 -12.45 -11.78
CA ALA A 87 26.50 -13.52 -10.83
C ALA A 87 25.68 -14.80 -11.10
N ALA A 88 24.45 -14.66 -11.58
CA ALA A 88 23.58 -15.77 -11.98
C ALA A 88 23.91 -16.34 -13.37
N GLY A 89 24.85 -15.75 -14.12
CA GLY A 89 25.15 -16.16 -15.51
C GLY A 89 24.05 -15.81 -16.52
N LEU A 90 23.10 -14.96 -16.16
CA LEU A 90 21.92 -14.62 -16.95
C LEU A 90 22.03 -13.27 -17.67
N LEU A 91 23.16 -12.58 -17.55
CA LEU A 91 23.34 -11.24 -18.15
C LEU A 91 23.13 -11.25 -19.67
N ALA A 92 23.62 -12.27 -20.38
CA ALA A 92 23.43 -12.40 -21.83
C ALA A 92 21.96 -12.62 -22.21
N ALA A 93 21.24 -13.44 -21.44
CA ALA A 93 19.82 -13.68 -21.63
C ALA A 93 19.00 -12.41 -21.35
N GLY A 94 19.31 -11.69 -20.26
CA GLY A 94 18.69 -10.40 -19.95
C GLY A 94 18.91 -9.36 -21.05
N ARG A 95 20.12 -9.32 -21.63
CA ARG A 95 20.40 -8.44 -22.77
C ARG A 95 19.57 -8.81 -24.00
N ALA A 96 19.51 -10.09 -24.35
CA ALA A 96 18.72 -10.57 -25.48
C ALA A 96 17.22 -10.30 -25.30
N ALA A 97 16.69 -10.45 -24.08
CA ALA A 97 15.30 -10.13 -23.76
C ALA A 97 14.98 -8.64 -23.95
N LEU A 98 15.87 -7.75 -23.50
CA LEU A 98 15.73 -6.31 -23.74
C LEU A 98 15.82 -5.97 -25.23
N ASP A 99 16.76 -6.57 -25.98
CA ASP A 99 16.92 -6.28 -27.40
C ASP A 99 15.72 -6.78 -28.25
N ALA A 100 14.90 -7.71 -27.74
CA ALA A 100 13.69 -8.18 -28.40
C ALA A 100 12.50 -7.20 -28.29
N ASP A 101 12.53 -6.26 -27.34
CA ASP A 101 11.48 -5.26 -27.13
C ASP A 101 12.08 -3.85 -27.03
N LEU A 102 11.87 -3.06 -28.10
CA LEU A 102 12.34 -1.68 -28.18
C LEU A 102 11.83 -0.83 -27.01
N HIS A 103 10.57 -0.97 -26.60
CA HIS A 103 10.01 -0.16 -25.52
C HIS A 103 10.67 -0.49 -24.19
N ALA A 104 10.77 -1.77 -23.85
CA ALA A 104 11.45 -2.23 -22.64
C ALA A 104 12.92 -1.78 -22.60
N ARG A 105 13.59 -1.82 -23.76
CA ARG A 105 14.98 -1.37 -23.90
C ARG A 105 15.14 0.12 -23.64
N GLU A 106 14.36 0.98 -24.29
CA GLU A 106 14.47 2.43 -24.11
C GLU A 106 14.12 2.83 -22.66
N ARG A 107 13.12 2.18 -22.06
CA ARG A 107 12.78 2.36 -20.64
C ARG A 107 13.92 1.91 -19.71
N TRP A 108 14.60 0.81 -20.04
CA TRP A 108 15.75 0.32 -19.28
C TRP A 108 16.97 1.24 -19.39
N TYR A 109 17.17 1.91 -20.52
CA TYR A 109 18.31 2.83 -20.72
C TYR A 109 18.03 4.30 -20.40
N ALA A 110 16.78 4.64 -20.06
CA ALA A 110 16.40 5.99 -19.63
C ALA A 110 17.29 6.49 -18.46
N PRO A 111 18.08 7.57 -18.65
CA PRO A 111 19.10 8.01 -17.70
C PRO A 111 18.51 8.66 -16.43
N ASP A 112 17.30 9.19 -16.52
CA ASP A 112 16.52 9.76 -15.41
C ASP A 112 15.91 8.68 -14.49
N ARG A 113 15.99 7.40 -14.86
CA ARG A 113 15.45 6.26 -14.10
C ARG A 113 16.55 5.26 -13.73
N PRO A 114 17.44 5.56 -12.75
CA PRO A 114 18.56 4.67 -12.41
C PRO A 114 18.14 3.41 -11.63
N ALA A 115 16.89 3.34 -11.17
CA ALA A 115 16.32 2.23 -10.42
C ALA A 115 14.94 1.86 -10.97
N ILE A 116 14.48 0.65 -10.65
CA ILE A 116 13.13 0.18 -10.96
C ILE A 116 12.47 -0.30 -9.68
N TYR A 117 11.14 -0.30 -9.63
CA TYR A 117 10.45 -0.87 -8.48
C TYR A 117 10.60 -2.39 -8.45
N ALA A 118 10.73 -2.95 -7.25
CA ALA A 118 10.87 -4.40 -7.07
C ALA A 118 9.61 -5.19 -7.46
N ASP A 119 8.46 -4.53 -7.47
CA ASP A 119 7.15 -5.05 -7.88
C ASP A 119 6.77 -4.59 -9.30
N ASP A 120 7.72 -4.05 -10.08
CA ASP A 120 7.46 -3.61 -11.44
C ASP A 120 7.08 -4.82 -12.34
N PRO A 121 5.86 -4.85 -12.91
CA PRO A 121 5.36 -6.04 -13.60
C PRO A 121 6.16 -6.38 -14.86
N GLU A 122 6.67 -5.37 -15.57
CA GLU A 122 7.53 -5.57 -16.76
C GLU A 122 8.88 -6.18 -16.35
N ALA A 123 9.50 -5.69 -15.27
CA ALA A 123 10.73 -6.24 -14.76
C ALA A 123 10.57 -7.70 -14.28
N LEU A 124 9.49 -7.99 -13.55
CA LEU A 124 9.18 -9.35 -13.08
C LEU A 124 8.95 -10.32 -14.24
N ALA A 125 8.22 -9.89 -15.27
CA ALA A 125 8.00 -10.67 -16.48
C ALA A 125 9.31 -10.94 -17.23
N LEU A 126 10.18 -9.93 -17.37
CA LEU A 126 11.48 -10.08 -18.02
C LEU A 126 12.37 -11.06 -17.27
N LEU A 127 12.50 -10.91 -15.95
CA LEU A 127 13.33 -11.79 -15.11
C LEU A 127 12.83 -13.24 -15.18
N THR A 128 11.52 -13.44 -15.07
CA THR A 128 10.91 -14.77 -15.18
C THR A 128 11.14 -15.38 -16.57
N GLY A 129 10.99 -14.59 -17.64
CA GLY A 129 11.18 -15.04 -19.01
C GLY A 129 12.61 -15.50 -19.34
N ILE A 130 13.62 -14.95 -18.65
CA ILE A 130 15.02 -15.37 -18.79
C ILE A 130 15.43 -16.47 -17.80
N GLY A 131 14.47 -16.98 -17.00
CA GLY A 131 14.73 -18.01 -15.98
C GLY A 131 15.46 -17.49 -14.73
N ALA A 132 15.46 -16.18 -14.49
CA ALA A 132 15.98 -15.60 -13.26
C ALA A 132 14.96 -15.73 -12.12
N ASP A 133 15.46 -15.84 -10.89
CA ASP A 133 14.64 -15.71 -9.68
C ASP A 133 14.46 -14.23 -9.32
N PRO A 134 13.24 -13.66 -9.45
CA PRO A 134 13.02 -12.25 -9.15
C PRO A 134 13.28 -11.90 -7.68
N GLU A 135 13.06 -12.81 -6.74
CA GLU A 135 13.29 -12.55 -5.31
C GLU A 135 14.78 -12.40 -5.03
N ALA A 136 15.62 -13.25 -5.64
CA ALA A 136 17.07 -13.15 -5.52
C ALA A 136 17.64 -11.92 -6.25
N ILE A 137 17.17 -11.61 -7.47
CA ILE A 137 17.68 -10.49 -8.27
C ILE A 137 17.23 -9.14 -7.70
N LEU A 138 15.98 -9.05 -7.24
CA LEU A 138 15.39 -7.84 -6.69
C LEU A 138 15.44 -7.83 -5.17
N ALA A 139 16.24 -8.68 -4.51
CA ALA A 139 16.43 -8.69 -3.05
C ALA A 139 16.85 -7.31 -2.50
N PRO A 140 16.63 -7.02 -1.19
CA PRO A 140 17.09 -5.77 -0.58
C PRO A 140 18.59 -5.56 -0.71
#